data_AF-A0A392SAK8-F1
#
_entry.id   AF-A0A392SAK8-F1
#
_cell.length_a   1.000
_cell.length_b   1.000
_cell.length_c   1.000
_cell.angle_alpha   90.00
_cell.angle_beta   90.00
_cell.angle_gamma   90.00
#
_symmetry.space_group_name_H-M   'P 1'
#
loop_
_entity.id
_entity.type
_entity.pdbx_description
1 polymer ?
#
loop_
_entity_poly.entity_id
_entity_poly.type
_entity_poly.pdbx_seq_one_letter_code
_entity_poly.pdbx_strand_id
1 'polypeptide(L)' 'DNSYIVARDAIGVTSLYIGWGLDGSVWISSEMKGLNDDCEHFECFPPGHLYSSKDGGFRRWYNPPWYSEAIPSAPYDP' A
#
# COMPACT_ATOMS: atom_id res chain seq x y z
N ASP A 1 -15.14 -15.36 -8.74
CA ASP A 1 -14.96 -14.28 -9.75
C ASP A 1 -13.50 -14.07 -10.14
N ASN A 2 -12.58 -15.00 -9.83
CA ASN A 2 -11.16 -14.88 -10.17
C ASN A 2 -10.47 -13.61 -9.62
N SER A 3 -10.96 -13.08 -8.50
CA SER A 3 -10.37 -11.94 -7.82
C SER A 3 -9.38 -12.35 -6.73
N TYR A 4 -8.39 -11.51 -6.48
CA TYR A 4 -7.46 -11.56 -5.35
C TYR A 4 -7.52 -10.29 -4.50
N ILE A 5 -7.06 -10.42 -3.25
CA ILE A 5 -6.90 -9.33 -2.28
C ILE A 5 -5.47 -9.40 -1.73
N VAL A 6 -4.86 -8.23 -1.53
CA VAL A 6 -3.56 -8.09 -0.87
C VAL A 6 -3.75 -7.23 0.36
N ALA A 7 -3.07 -7.55 1.46
CA ALA A 7 -3.16 -6.82 2.71
C ALA A 7 -1.76 -6.59 3.29
N ARG A 8 -1.53 -5.41 3.85
CA ARG A 8 -0.37 -5.12 4.69
C ARG A 8 -0.82 -4.90 6.13
N ASP A 9 0.04 -5.28 7.07
CA ASP A 9 -0.20 -5.12 8.50
C ASP A 9 -0.48 -3.66 8.87
N ALA A 10 -1.11 -3.46 10.03
CA ALA A 10 -1.63 -2.18 10.50
C ALA A 10 -0.61 -1.02 10.45
N ILE A 11 0.65 -1.29 10.77
CA ILE A 11 1.71 -0.30 10.94
C ILE A 11 2.74 -0.36 9.79
N GLY A 12 2.80 -1.46 9.05
CA GLY A 12 3.78 -1.71 8.00
C GLY A 12 5.09 -2.28 8.52
N VAL A 13 5.06 -3.05 9.62
CA VAL A 13 6.24 -3.67 10.22
C VAL A 13 6.97 -4.55 9.22
N THR A 14 6.22 -5.32 8.43
CA THR A 14 6.79 -6.11 7.34
C THR A 14 6.75 -5.30 6.04
N SER A 15 7.84 -5.32 5.29
CA SER A 15 7.92 -4.67 3.98
C SER A 15 7.04 -5.38 2.96
N LEU A 16 6.35 -4.58 2.14
CA LEU A 16 5.52 -5.05 1.05
C LEU A 16 5.46 -3.98 -0.03
N TYR A 17 5.58 -4.41 -1.28
CA TYR A 17 5.58 -3.58 -2.47
C TYR A 17 4.58 -4.14 -3.47
N ILE A 18 4.02 -3.25 -4.28
CA ILE A 18 3.16 -3.56 -5.42
C ILE A 18 3.79 -2.96 -6.67
N GLY A 19 3.72 -3.70 -7.78
CA GLY A 19 4.23 -3.27 -9.08
C GLY A 19 3.27 -3.64 -10.21
N TRP A 20 3.42 -2.94 -11.32
CA TRP A 20 2.64 -3.14 -12.53
C TRP A 20 3.58 -3.40 -13.71
N GLY A 21 3.37 -4.55 -14.36
CA GLY A 21 4.10 -4.95 -15.55
C GLY A 21 3.55 -4.30 -16.81
N LEU A 22 4.36 -4.30 -17.87
CA LEU A 22 4.01 -3.81 -19.22
C LEU A 22 2.75 -4.45 -19.82
N ASP A 23 2.46 -5.69 -19.44
CA ASP A 23 1.31 -6.48 -19.88
C ASP A 23 0.04 -6.20 -19.06
N GLY A 24 0.10 -5.25 -18.12
CA GLY A 24 -1.00 -4.92 -17.20
C GLY A 24 -1.14 -5.90 -16.03
N SER A 25 -0.18 -6.81 -15.83
CA SER A 25 -0.14 -7.69 -14.67
C SER A 25 0.23 -6.92 -13.39
N VAL A 26 -0.27 -7.41 -12.25
CA VAL A 26 0.01 -6.83 -10.93
C VAL A 26 0.88 -7.80 -10.14
N TRP A 27 1.97 -7.28 -9.60
CA TRP A 27 3.01 -8.04 -8.91
C TRP A 27 3.12 -7.59 -7.47
N ILE A 28 3.33 -8.54 -6.56
CA ILE A 28 3.47 -8.28 -5.12
C ILE A 28 4.77 -8.91 -4.64
N SER A 29 5.59 -8.14 -3.94
CA SER A 29 6.88 -8.61 -3.42
C SER A 29 7.16 -8.03 -2.03
N SER A 30 7.86 -8.78 -1.18
CA SER A 30 8.36 -8.28 0.11
C SER A 30 9.53 -7.31 -0.06
N GLU A 31 10.22 -7.35 -1.19
CA GLU A 31 11.39 -6.53 -1.50
C GLU A 31 11.31 -5.93 -2.91
N MET A 32 11.72 -4.66 -3.04
CA MET A 32 11.73 -3.91 -4.30
C MET A 32 12.55 -4.60 -5.40
N LYS A 33 13.61 -5.33 -5.03
CA LYS A 33 14.44 -6.09 -5.99
C LYS A 33 13.67 -7.12 -6.80
N GLY A 34 12.53 -7.60 -6.28
CA GLY A 34 11.66 -8.55 -7.00
C GLY A 34 10.77 -7.89 -8.05
N LEU A 35 10.75 -6.56 -8.14
CA LEU A 35 9.92 -5.77 -9.05
C LEU A 35 10.75 -4.89 -9.99
N ASN A 36 11.92 -4.43 -9.54
CA ASN A 36 12.72 -3.38 -10.17
C ASN A 36 13.03 -3.60 -11.66
N ASP A 37 13.23 -4.85 -12.09
CA ASP A 37 13.69 -5.14 -13.44
C ASP A 37 12.53 -5.32 -14.45
N ASP A 38 11.35 -5.74 -13.97
CA ASP A 38 10.23 -6.17 -14.82
C ASP A 38 8.98 -5.26 -14.72
N CYS A 39 8.86 -4.45 -13.67
CA CYS A 39 7.74 -3.52 -13.48
C CYS A 39 8.13 -2.11 -13.96
N GLU A 40 7.29 -1.48 -14.80
CA GLU A 40 7.49 -0.08 -15.20
C GLU A 40 7.24 0.89 -14.04
N HIS A 41 6.28 0.52 -13.20
CA HIS A 41 5.88 1.28 -12.03
C HIS A 41 5.77 0.35 -10.83
N PHE A 42 6.32 0.78 -9.70
CA PHE A 42 6.16 0.09 -8.43
C PHE A 42 6.15 1.12 -7.30
N GLU A 43 5.49 0.76 -6.21
CA GLU A 43 5.39 1.60 -5.02
C GLU A 43 5.38 0.77 -3.74
N CYS A 44 5.65 1.44 -2.62
CA CYS A 44 5.47 0.86 -1.31
C CYS A 44 3.99 0.59 -1.06
N PHE A 45 3.63 -0.65 -0.75
CA PHE A 45 2.25 -0.97 -0.39
C PHE A 45 1.89 -0.26 0.93
N PRO A 46 0.83 0.55 1.01
CA PRO A 46 0.58 1.38 2.18
C PRO A 46 0.23 0.55 3.43
N PRO A 47 0.74 0.91 4.62
CA PRO A 47 0.47 0.19 5.86
C PRO A 47 -1.00 0.27 6.25
N GLY A 48 -1.56 -0.81 6.77
CA GLY A 48 -2.96 -0.85 7.20
C GLY A 48 -3.96 -0.74 6.06
N HIS A 49 -3.57 -1.08 4.82
CA HIS A 49 -4.42 -1.06 3.64
C HIS A 49 -4.65 -2.45 3.05
N LEU A 50 -5.76 -2.55 2.32
CA LEU A 50 -6.13 -3.64 1.45
C LEU A 50 -6.06 -3.16 0.01
N TYR A 51 -5.65 -4.03 -0.91
CA TYR A 51 -5.82 -3.86 -2.34
C TYR A 51 -6.77 -4.93 -2.84
N SER A 52 -7.75 -4.54 -3.66
CA SER A 52 -8.73 -5.43 -4.27
C SER A 52 -8.55 -5.39 -5.78
N SER A 53 -8.29 -6.54 -6.39
CA SER A 53 -8.23 -6.66 -7.86
C SER A 53 -9.52 -6.29 -8.59
N LYS A 54 -10.66 -6.22 -7.88
CA LYS A 54 -11.94 -5.78 -8.45
C LYS A 54 -12.03 -4.27 -8.59
N ASP A 55 -11.53 -3.56 -7.58
CA ASP A 55 -11.66 -2.11 -7.45
C ASP A 55 -10.40 -1.39 -7.97
N GLY A 56 -9.27 -2.11 -8.07
CA GLY A 56 -7.98 -1.58 -8.53
C GLY A 56 -7.36 -0.55 -7.58
N GLY A 57 -7.89 -0.42 -6.35
CA GLY A 57 -7.53 0.65 -5.43
C GLY A 57 -7.20 0.17 -4.03
N PHE A 58 -6.53 1.04 -3.27
CA PHE A 58 -6.23 0.82 -1.87
C PHE A 58 -7.38 1.29 -0.98
N ARG A 59 -7.72 0.46 0.01
CA ARG A 59 -8.67 0.80 1.06
C ARG A 59 -8.02 0.61 2.41
N ARG A 60 -7.93 1.66 3.21
CA ARG A 60 -7.47 1.56 4.59
C ARG A 60 -8.44 0.70 5.41
N TRP A 61 -7.92 -0.32 6.09
CA TRP A 61 -8.67 -1.16 7.03
C TRP A 61 -8.34 -0.85 8.49
N TYR A 62 -7.16 -0.28 8.75
CA TYR A 62 -6.73 0.09 10.10
C TYR A 62 -6.77 1.61 10.28
N ASN A 63 -7.72 2.09 11.09
CA ASN A 63 -7.85 3.51 11.46
C ASN A 63 -8.22 3.63 12.95
N PRO A 64 -7.25 3.58 13.86
CA PRO A 64 -7.54 3.60 15.29
C PRO A 64 -7.99 5.01 15.74
N PRO A 65 -8.83 5.14 16.78
CA PRO A 65 -9.38 6.44 17.20
C PRO A 65 -8.34 7.49 17.62
N TRP A 66 -7.13 7.04 18.00
CA TRP A 66 -6.02 7.91 18.39
C TRP A 66 -5.21 8.43 17.20
N TYR A 67 -5.40 7.87 16.00
CA TYR A 67 -4.70 8.32 14.79
C TYR A 67 -5.48 9.46 14.15
N SER A 68 -4.84 10.63 14.06
CA SER A 68 -5.38 11.81 13.39
C SER A 68 -4.53 12.14 12.18
N GLU A 69 -5.17 12.29 11.02
CA GLU A 69 -4.52 12.80 9.80
C GLU A 69 -4.47 14.33 9.75
N ALA A 70 -4.93 15.00 10.81
CA ALA A 70 -4.89 16.45 10.89
C ALA A 70 -3.43 16.93 10.88
N ILE A 71 -3.06 17.65 9.83
CA ILE A 71 -1.77 18.33 9.72
C ILE A 71 -1.86 19.62 10.55
N PRO A 72 -1.02 19.83 11.57
CA PRO A 72 -1.02 21.07 12.33
C PRO A 72 -0.76 22.26 11.41
N SER A 73 -1.65 23.26 11.44
CA SER A 73 -1.54 24.47 10.62
C SER A 73 -0.88 25.65 11.35
N ALA A 74 -0.74 25.55 12.67
CA ALA A 74 -0.11 26.56 13.52
C ALA A 74 1.12 25.95 14.21
N PRO A 75 2.18 26.75 14.43
CA PRO A 75 3.31 26.33 15.25
C PRO A 75 2.85 26.03 16.69
N TYR A 76 3.53 25.08 17.32
CA TYR A 76 3.29 24.72 18.71
C TYR A 76 3.66 25.88 19.64
N ASP A 77 2.70 26.31 20.48
CA ASP A 77 2.88 27.33 21.52
C ASP A 77 2.53 26.69 22.88
N PRO A 78 3.54 26.31 23.70
CA PRO A 78 3.37 25.58 24.97
C PRO A 78 2.77 26.40 26.12
#